data_AF-A0A0F9NGP9-F1
#
_entry.id   AF-A0A0F9NGP9-F1
#
_cell.length_a   1.000
_cell.length_b   1.000
_cell.length_c   1.000
_cell.angle_alpha   90.00
_cell.angle_beta   90.00
_cell.angle_gamma   90.00
#
_symmetry.space_group_name_H-M   'P 1'
#
loop_
_entity.id
_entity.type
_entity.pdbx_description
1 polymer ?
#
loop_
_entity_poly.entity_id
_entity_poly.type
_entity_poly.pdbx_seq_one_letter_code
_entity_poly.pdbx_strand_id
1 'polypeptide(L)' 'VEYNVDCTAKTHTRWGCSSGDVCTAVPQSICTQMQVRGEIKEPGVWAPEQVIDPEYFFKELAKREMTFQVTKKEDIA' A
#
# COMPACT_ATOMS: atom_id res chain seq x y z
N VAL A 1 16.28 5.31 16.64
CA VAL A 1 16.09 4.68 15.31
C VAL A 1 14.88 5.31 14.65
N GLU A 2 15.08 6.03 13.55
CA GLU A 2 14.03 6.66 12.75
C GLU A 2 13.92 5.89 11.42
N TYR A 3 12.69 5.59 10.99
CA TYR A 3 12.41 5.01 9.68
C TYR A 3 11.65 6.03 8.84
N ASN A 4 12.20 6.38 7.68
CA ASN A 4 11.49 7.11 6.64
C ASN A 4 11.08 6.12 5.55
N VAL A 5 9.81 6.17 5.15
CA VAL A 5 9.28 5.31 4.10
C VAL A 5 8.71 6.20 3.01
N ASP A 6 9.37 6.18 1.85
CA ASP A 6 8.97 6.94 0.68
C ASP A 6 8.18 6.02 -0.26
N CYS A 7 6.95 6.43 -0.62
CA CYS A 7 6.15 5.78 -1.64
C CYS A 7 6.17 6.61 -2.91
N THR A 8 6.56 6.02 -4.04
CA THR A 8 6.49 6.64 -5.35
C THR A 8 5.41 5.98 -6.19
N ALA A 9 4.39 6.76 -6.55
CA ALA A 9 3.38 6.40 -7.53
C ALA A 9 3.51 7.33 -8.74
N LYS A 10 3.52 6.76 -9.95
CA LYS A 10 3.63 7.52 -11.20
C LYS A 10 2.28 7.58 -11.90
N THR A 11 2.11 8.54 -12.80
CA THR A 11 1.00 8.55 -13.76
C THR A 11 0.98 7.23 -14.51
N HIS A 12 -0.17 6.55 -14.50
CA HIS A 12 -0.28 5.20 -15.07
C HIS A 12 -0.86 5.29 -16.49
N THR A 13 0.00 5.39 -17.49
CA THR A 13 -0.39 5.61 -18.91
C THR A 13 -1.36 4.57 -19.44
N ARG A 14 -1.16 3.28 -19.11
CA ARG A 14 -2.07 2.19 -19.50
C ARG A 14 -3.48 2.32 -18.89
N TRP A 15 -3.62 2.91 -17.71
CA TRP A 15 -4.92 3.10 -17.06
C TRP A 15 -5.51 4.50 -17.30
N GLY A 16 -4.74 5.41 -17.90
CA GLY A 16 -5.18 6.77 -18.20
C GLY A 16 -5.43 7.63 -16.97
N CYS A 17 -4.78 7.35 -15.85
CA CYS A 17 -4.99 8.05 -14.57
C CYS A 17 -3.71 8.73 -14.04
N SER A 18 -3.90 9.79 -13.24
CA SER A 18 -2.80 10.56 -12.66
C SER A 18 -2.10 9.80 -11.52
N SER A 19 -0.91 10.25 -11.14
CA SER A 19 -0.20 9.70 -9.97
C SER A 19 -1.00 9.82 -8.68
N GLY A 20 -1.79 10.90 -8.52
CA GLY A 20 -2.68 11.07 -7.37
C GLY A 20 -3.77 10.00 -7.34
N ASP A 21 -4.42 9.76 -8.48
CA ASP A 21 -5.45 8.70 -8.61
C ASP A 21 -4.87 7.33 -8.27
N VAL A 22 -3.67 7.01 -8.77
CA VAL A 22 -2.97 5.76 -8.45
C VAL A 22 -2.72 5.66 -6.95
N CYS A 23 -2.11 6.69 -6.36
CA CYS A 23 -1.73 6.70 -4.95
C CYS A 23 -2.94 6.50 -4.02
N THR A 24 -4.08 7.09 -4.36
CA THR A 24 -5.32 6.98 -3.56
C THR A 24 -6.11 5.71 -3.84
N ALA A 25 -6.38 5.39 -5.11
CA ALA A 25 -7.36 4.36 -5.47
C ALA A 25 -6.77 2.95 -5.50
N VAL A 26 -5.47 2.79 -5.77
CA VAL A 26 -4.86 1.45 -5.83
C VAL A 26 -4.89 0.73 -4.48
N PRO A 27 -4.44 1.33 -3.35
CA PRO A 27 -4.54 0.69 -2.04
C PRO A 27 -5.98 0.28 -1.70
N GLN A 28 -6.95 1.18 -1.95
CA GLN A 28 -8.37 0.92 -1.72
C GLN A 28 -8.89 -0.25 -2.57
N SER A 29 -8.52 -0.31 -3.86
CA SER A 29 -8.93 -1.38 -4.77
C SER A 29 -8.43 -2.75 -4.31
N ILE A 30 -7.20 -2.82 -3.78
CA ILE A 30 -6.64 -4.05 -3.21
C ILE A 30 -7.46 -4.47 -1.99
N CYS A 31 -7.66 -3.59 -1.01
CA CYS A 31 -8.46 -3.89 0.19
C CYS A 31 -9.87 -4.36 -0.17
N THR A 32 -10.52 -3.70 -1.14
CA THR A 32 -11.87 -4.05 -1.61
C THR A 32 -11.89 -5.45 -2.22
N GLN A 33 -10.89 -5.80 -3.04
CA GLN A 33 -10.77 -7.13 -3.62
C GLN A 33 -10.57 -8.21 -2.54
N MET A 34 -9.73 -7.94 -1.53
CA MET A 34 -9.52 -8.84 -0.39
C MET A 34 -10.81 -9.06 0.40
N GLN A 35 -11.57 -7.99 0.67
CA GLN A 35 -12.85 -8.06 1.35
C GLN A 35 -13.87 -8.91 0.57
N VAL A 36 -14.00 -8.69 -0.74
CA VAL A 36 -14.91 -9.47 -1.61
C VAL A 36 -14.53 -10.95 -1.66
N ARG A 37 -13.24 -11.27 -1.56
CA ARG A 37 -12.73 -12.65 -1.50
C ARG A 37 -12.85 -13.30 -0.12
N GLY A 38 -13.29 -12.57 0.90
CA GLY A 38 -13.36 -13.06 2.29
C GLY A 38 -11.99 -13.24 2.95
N GLU A 39 -10.96 -12.55 2.45
CA GLU A 39 -9.61 -12.58 3.02
C GLU A 39 -9.50 -11.71 4.28
N ILE A 40 -10.33 -10.66 4.40
CA ILE A 40 -10.51 -9.85 5.62
C ILE A 40 -11.70 -10.44 6.39
N LYS A 41 -11.46 -10.93 7.61
CA LYS A 41 -12.44 -11.74 8.36
C LYS A 41 -13.11 -10.97 9.50
N GLU A 42 -12.48 -9.89 9.95
CA GLU A 42 -12.85 -9.12 11.11
C GLU A 42 -13.98 -8.13 10.76
N PRO A 43 -15.22 -8.33 11.21
CA PRO A 43 -16.25 -7.32 11.07
C PRO A 43 -15.91 -6.10 11.94
N GLY A 44 -16.26 -4.89 11.48
CA GLY A 44 -16.07 -3.66 12.25
C GLY A 44 -15.38 -2.55 11.46
N VAL A 45 -14.86 -1.56 12.18
CA VAL A 45 -14.10 -0.43 11.63
C VAL A 45 -12.64 -0.62 12.01
N TRP A 46 -11.80 -0.84 11.00
CA TRP A 46 -10.40 -1.19 11.18
C TRP A 46 -9.54 -0.37 10.24
N ALA A 47 -8.35 0.00 10.70
CA ALA A 47 -7.29 0.45 9.81
C ALA A 47 -6.71 -0.77 9.04
N PRO A 48 -6.22 -0.60 7.81
CA PRO A 48 -5.69 -1.70 7.00
C PRO A 48 -4.62 -2.55 7.71
N GLU A 49 -3.69 -1.91 8.41
CA GLU A 49 -2.59 -2.55 9.14
C GLU A 49 -3.05 -3.46 10.30
N GLN A 50 -4.32 -3.36 10.72
CA GLN A 50 -4.87 -4.20 11.78
C GLN A 50 -5.43 -5.53 11.25
N VAL A 51 -5.79 -5.60 9.97
CA VAL A 51 -6.57 -6.71 9.40
C VAL A 51 -6.03 -7.24 8.07
N ILE A 52 -4.97 -6.62 7.54
CA ILE A 52 -4.30 -7.03 6.30
C ILE A 52 -2.83 -7.33 6.60
N ASP A 53 -2.32 -8.46 6.12
CA ASP A 53 -0.90 -8.76 6.15
C ASP A 53 -0.10 -7.71 5.33
N PRO A 54 0.79 -6.93 5.97
CA PRO A 54 1.55 -5.90 5.27
C PRO A 54 2.39 -6.46 4.12
N GLU A 55 2.97 -7.65 4.27
CA GLU A 55 3.84 -8.22 3.22
C GLU A 55 3.05 -8.54 1.96
N TYR A 56 1.87 -9.16 2.10
CA TYR A 56 0.94 -9.34 0.99
C TYR A 56 0.55 -8.00 0.35
N PHE A 57 0.21 -7.00 1.16
CA PHE A 57 -0.25 -5.71 0.66
C PHE A 57 0.83 -5.01 -0.17
N PHE A 58 2.08 -4.95 0.32
CA PHE A 58 3.19 -4.39 -0.44
C PHE A 58 3.48 -5.15 -1.74
N LYS A 59 3.34 -6.48 -1.76
CA LYS A 59 3.46 -7.28 -2.99
C LYS A 59 2.38 -6.91 -4.02
N GLU A 60 1.14 -6.69 -3.58
CA GLU A 60 0.07 -6.24 -4.46
C GLU A 60 0.28 -4.81 -4.99
N LEU A 61 0.81 -3.90 -4.17
CA LEU A 61 1.16 -2.54 -4.59
C LEU A 61 2.29 -2.56 -5.65
N ALA A 62 3.30 -3.40 -5.45
CA ALA A 62 4.41 -3.55 -6.40
C ALA A 62 3.94 -4.07 -7.78
N LYS A 63 2.96 -4.99 -7.82
CA LYS A 63 2.34 -5.45 -9.08
C LYS A 63 1.66 -4.33 -9.88
N ARG A 64 1.38 -3.20 -9.22
CA ARG A 64 0.71 -2.01 -9.79
C ARG A 64 1.68 -0.83 -9.92
N GLU A 65 2.97 -1.15 -10.03
CA GLU A 65 4.05 -0.20 -10.33
C GLU A 65 4.27 0.88 -9.24
N MET A 66 3.77 0.65 -8.03
CA MET A 66 4.09 1.47 -6.86
C MET A 66 5.37 0.96 -6.20
N THR A 67 6.33 1.86 -5.95
CA THR A 67 7.64 1.49 -5.37
C THR A 67 7.83 2.13 -4.01
N PHE A 68 8.50 1.41 -3.11
CA PHE A 68 8.76 1.85 -1.74
C PHE A 68 10.25 1.85 -1.45
N GLN A 69 10.73 2.91 -0.79
CA GLN A 69 12.09 3.01 -0.28
C GLN A 69 12.05 3.21 1.22
N VAL A 70 12.85 2.44 1.95
CA VAL A 70 12.98 2.57 3.41
C VAL A 70 14.36 3.09 3.74
N THR A 71 14.41 4.22 4.45
CA THR A 71 15.64 4.80 4.98
C THR A 71 15.63 4.70 6.50
N LYS A 72 16.57 3.93 7.05
CA LYS A 72 16.77 3.77 8.50
C LYS A 72 17.89 4.70 8.96
N LYS A 73 17.61 5.56 9.94
CA LYS A 73 18.62 6.39 10.62
C LYS A 73 18.76 5.91 12.06
N GLU A 74 19.98 5.70 12.50
CA GLU A 74 20.30 5.29 13.88
C GLU A 74 21.39 6.21 14.43
N ASP A 75 21.12 6.79 15.60
CA ASP A 75 22.16 7.45 16.37
C ASP A 75 23.02 6.37 17.04
N ILE A 76 24.33 6.44 16.83
CA ILE A 76 25.33 5.48 17.34
C ILE A 76 25.93 6.00 18.68
N ALA A 77 25.37 7.10 19.22
CA ALA A 77 25.86 7.81 20.40
C ALA A 77 25.22 7.30 21.70
#